data_AF-A0A7G2FC80-F1
#
_entry.id   AF-A0A7G2FC80-F1
#
_cell.length_a   1.000
_cell.length_b   1.000
_cell.length_c   1.000
_cell.angle_alpha   90.00
_cell.angle_beta   90.00
_cell.angle_gamma   90.00
#
_symmetry.space_group_name_H-M   'P 1'
#
loop_
_entity.id
_entity.type
_entity.pdbx_description
1 polymer ?
#
loop_
_entity_poly.entity_id
_entity_poly.type
_entity_poly.pdbx_seq_one_letter_code
_entity_poly.pdbx_strand_id
1 'polypeptide(L)'
;MNIHDPQTMKDDEPLLKIELNNPALLAGNWTQLCATCKIIRPLRAKHCSTCDRCVEQFDHHCPWVSNCVGKKNKWEFFLFLLLEVLAMLITGGVTLARVLSDPSAPSSFGAWMSHVASNHVGALSFLLVEFCLFFSVAVLTVIQASQISRNITTNEMANALRYSYLRGPGGRFRNPYDLGCRRNCSDFLVKGYNEDIECHEEDATQRPEGISMMQMQRNPNLQNGNGHVAIDVNPTHNSQSAHVHSANCSHSHNSKSKSDNVPLGLGFGLSRNPTRPVVSP
;
A
#
# COMPACT_ATOMS: atom_id res chain seq x y z
N MET A 1 -18.99 -45.79 48.51
CA MET A 1 -19.40 -45.39 47.15
C MET A 1 -19.29 -43.88 47.09
N ASN A 2 -18.15 -43.38 46.61
CA ASN A 2 -17.88 -41.95 46.56
C ASN A 2 -18.61 -41.32 45.38
N ILE A 3 -19.39 -40.30 45.72
CA ILE A 3 -20.11 -39.41 44.80
C ILE A 3 -19.06 -38.64 44.02
N HIS A 4 -19.01 -38.82 42.70
CA HIS A 4 -18.20 -37.97 41.83
C HIS A 4 -18.89 -36.61 41.69
N ASP A 5 -18.21 -35.61 42.23
CA ASP A 5 -18.48 -34.18 42.14
C ASP A 5 -18.49 -33.72 40.66
N PRO A 6 -19.53 -33.01 40.16
CA PRO A 6 -19.61 -32.57 38.77
C PRO A 6 -18.74 -31.34 38.45
N GLN A 7 -17.95 -30.82 39.40
CA GLN A 7 -17.25 -29.53 39.24
C GLN A 7 -15.94 -29.58 38.43
N THR A 8 -15.46 -30.73 37.96
CA THR A 8 -14.14 -30.82 37.30
C THR A 8 -14.15 -30.74 35.76
N MET A 9 -15.30 -30.49 35.12
CA MET A 9 -15.40 -30.49 33.64
C MET A 9 -15.53 -29.11 32.99
N LYS A 10 -15.06 -28.03 33.63
CA LYS A 10 -15.18 -26.66 33.06
C LYS A 10 -13.89 -25.95 32.71
N ASP A 11 -12.73 -26.53 33.00
CA ASP A 11 -11.44 -25.81 32.85
C ASP A 11 -10.53 -26.36 31.73
N ASP A 12 -11.00 -27.37 30.99
CA ASP A 12 -10.28 -27.95 29.85
C ASP A 12 -10.73 -27.34 28.52
N GLU A 13 -10.84 -26.02 28.47
CA GLU A 13 -10.91 -25.30 27.20
C GLU A 13 -9.47 -25.12 26.66
N PRO A 14 -9.04 -25.87 25.63
CA PRO A 14 -7.68 -25.78 25.10
C PRO A 14 -7.38 -24.42 24.44
N LEU A 15 -8.39 -23.54 24.31
CA LEU A 15 -8.25 -22.19 23.79
C LEU A 15 -7.73 -21.19 24.83
N LEU A 16 -7.80 -21.53 26.13
CA LEU A 16 -7.36 -20.67 27.24
C LEU A 16 -5.93 -20.97 27.72
N LYS A 17 -5.30 -22.05 27.21
CA LYS A 17 -3.89 -22.43 27.47
C LYS A 17 -3.00 -22.26 26.24
N ILE A 18 -3.27 -21.24 25.41
CA ILE A 18 -2.18 -20.70 24.59
C ILE A 18 -1.21 -20.05 25.56
N GLU A 19 -0.13 -20.75 25.87
CA GLU A 19 0.95 -20.23 26.69
C GLU A 19 1.41 -18.88 26.12
N LEU A 20 1.09 -17.82 26.86
CA LEU A 20 1.37 -16.42 26.54
C LEU A 20 2.87 -16.10 26.74
N ASN A 21 3.76 -17.03 26.40
CA ASN A 21 5.22 -16.89 26.58
C ASN A 21 5.92 -16.32 25.33
N ASN A 22 5.17 -15.96 24.29
CA ASN A 22 5.73 -15.25 23.16
C ASN A 22 5.69 -13.72 23.44
N PRO A 23 6.85 -13.05 23.58
CA PRO A 23 6.90 -11.61 23.86
C PRO A 23 6.20 -10.76 22.79
N ALA A 24 6.04 -11.29 21.55
CA ALA A 24 5.27 -10.64 20.49
C ALA A 24 3.74 -10.64 20.74
N LEU A 25 3.23 -11.56 21.58
CA LEU A 25 1.85 -11.53 22.04
C LEU A 25 1.67 -10.54 23.19
N LEU A 26 2.60 -10.51 24.16
CA LEU A 26 2.54 -9.59 25.32
C LEU A 26 2.70 -8.11 24.95
N ALA A 27 3.51 -7.79 23.94
CA ALA A 27 3.67 -6.43 23.41
C ALA A 27 2.78 -6.13 22.18
N GLY A 28 2.05 -7.13 21.68
CA GLY A 28 1.33 -7.07 20.42
C GLY A 28 0.09 -6.20 20.48
N ASN A 29 -0.16 -5.42 19.44
CA ASN A 29 -1.44 -4.76 19.26
C ASN A 29 -2.53 -5.81 19.01
N TRP A 30 -3.24 -6.24 20.07
CA TRP A 30 -4.28 -7.27 20.02
C TRP A 30 -5.41 -6.97 19.02
N THR A 31 -5.60 -5.72 18.60
CA THR A 31 -6.53 -5.36 17.51
C THR A 31 -6.14 -5.96 16.15
N GLN A 32 -4.89 -6.39 15.98
CA GLN A 32 -4.38 -7.05 14.78
C GLN A 32 -4.45 -8.57 14.84
N LEU A 33 -4.93 -9.16 15.95
CA LEU A 33 -5.09 -10.60 16.06
C LEU A 33 -5.98 -11.14 14.93
N CYS A 34 -5.49 -12.14 14.21
CA CYS A 34 -6.29 -12.94 13.31
C CYS A 34 -6.76 -14.19 14.06
N ALA A 35 -8.06 -14.29 14.34
CA ALA A 35 -8.63 -15.44 15.04
C ALA A 35 -8.46 -16.76 14.25
N THR A 36 -8.57 -16.70 12.90
CA THR A 36 -8.43 -17.88 12.04
C THR A 36 -7.01 -18.43 12.04
N CYS A 37 -6.02 -17.58 11.75
CA CYS A 37 -4.62 -18.00 11.65
C CYS A 37 -3.90 -18.06 13.02
N LYS A 38 -4.52 -17.54 14.09
CA LYS A 38 -3.95 -17.48 15.45
C LYS A 38 -2.59 -16.77 15.52
N ILE A 39 -2.45 -15.68 14.75
CA ILE A 39 -1.28 -14.81 14.75
C ILE A 39 -1.68 -13.34 14.95
N ILE A 40 -0.78 -12.55 15.53
CA ILE A 40 -0.87 -11.09 15.45
C ILE A 40 -0.40 -10.69 14.06
N ARG A 41 -1.30 -10.12 13.26
CA ARG A 41 -0.95 -9.71 11.89
C ARG A 41 0.09 -8.59 11.94
N PRO A 42 1.14 -8.67 11.10
CA PRO A 42 1.98 -7.51 10.85
C PRO A 42 1.16 -6.32 10.37
N LEU A 43 1.72 -5.12 10.51
CA LEU A 43 1.09 -3.90 9.97
C LEU A 43 0.81 -4.08 8.48
N ARG A 44 -0.30 -3.51 7.99
CA ARG A 44 -0.76 -3.63 6.59
C ARG A 44 -1.12 -5.06 6.12
N ALA A 45 -1.01 -6.08 6.96
CA ALA A 45 -1.41 -7.44 6.61
C ALA A 45 -2.92 -7.69 6.79
N LYS A 46 -3.49 -8.55 5.95
CA LYS A 46 -4.90 -8.99 6.06
C LYS A 46 -5.05 -10.48 5.90
N HIS A 47 -6.04 -11.05 6.59
CA HIS A 47 -6.52 -12.39 6.33
C HIS A 47 -7.43 -12.36 5.09
N CYS A 48 -7.12 -13.18 4.10
CA CYS A 48 -7.99 -13.43 2.96
C CYS A 48 -8.73 -14.74 3.22
N SER A 49 -10.06 -14.67 3.34
CA SER A 49 -10.89 -15.87 3.55
C SER A 49 -10.88 -16.82 2.35
N THR A 50 -10.73 -16.31 1.13
CA THR A 50 -10.67 -17.14 -0.08
C THR A 50 -9.39 -17.98 -0.15
N CYS A 51 -8.25 -17.42 0.28
CA CYS A 51 -6.98 -18.15 0.34
C CYS A 51 -6.70 -18.79 1.71
N ASP A 52 -7.59 -18.59 2.68
CA ASP A 52 -7.49 -19.00 4.08
C ASP A 52 -6.13 -18.75 4.73
N ARG A 53 -5.57 -17.55 4.48
CA ARG A 53 -4.26 -17.17 5.02
C ARG A 53 -4.10 -15.67 5.21
N CYS A 54 -3.24 -15.29 6.15
CA CYS A 54 -2.77 -13.91 6.26
C CYS A 54 -1.73 -13.59 5.19
N VAL A 55 -1.86 -12.41 4.59
CA VAL A 55 -0.99 -11.90 3.53
C VAL A 55 -0.44 -10.54 3.98
N GLU A 56 0.89 -10.42 4.01
CA GLU A 56 1.60 -9.17 4.30
C GLU A 56 1.43 -8.15 3.17
N GLN A 57 1.36 -6.86 3.53
CA GLN A 57 1.03 -5.75 2.62
C GLN A 57 -0.07 -6.14 1.62
N PHE A 58 -1.19 -6.61 2.15
CA PHE A 58 -2.26 -7.17 1.33
C PHE A 58 -2.79 -6.11 0.36
N ASP A 59 -2.72 -6.39 -0.94
CA ASP A 59 -3.25 -5.52 -1.98
C ASP A 59 -4.68 -5.88 -2.31
N HIS A 60 -4.90 -7.10 -2.79
CA HIS A 60 -6.21 -7.66 -3.09
C HIS A 60 -6.13 -9.18 -3.30
N HIS A 61 -7.29 -9.84 -3.29
CA HIS A 61 -7.40 -11.19 -3.86
C HIS A 61 -7.75 -11.05 -5.34
N CYS A 62 -6.95 -11.62 -6.22
CA CYS A 62 -7.13 -11.54 -7.66
C CYS A 62 -7.67 -12.88 -8.19
N PRO A 63 -8.91 -12.94 -8.69
CA PRO A 63 -9.46 -14.16 -9.27
C PRO A 63 -8.69 -14.62 -10.52
N TRP A 64 -8.15 -13.69 -11.31
CA TRP A 64 -7.46 -13.96 -12.57
C TRP A 64 -6.17 -14.77 -12.40
N VAL A 65 -5.46 -14.55 -11.28
CA VAL A 65 -4.28 -15.34 -10.92
C VAL A 65 -4.58 -16.39 -9.85
N SER A 66 -5.86 -16.54 -9.48
CA SER A 66 -6.34 -17.44 -8.42
C SER A 66 -5.53 -17.33 -7.12
N ASN A 67 -5.09 -16.12 -6.77
CA ASN A 67 -4.18 -15.90 -5.64
C ASN A 67 -4.30 -14.47 -5.09
N CYS A 68 -3.83 -14.26 -3.86
CA CYS A 68 -3.66 -12.92 -3.32
C CYS A 68 -2.45 -12.23 -3.94
N VAL A 69 -2.57 -10.93 -4.16
CA VAL A 69 -1.46 -10.02 -4.46
C VAL A 69 -1.10 -9.30 -3.16
N GLY A 70 0.18 -9.31 -2.80
CA GLY A 70 0.73 -8.67 -1.61
C GLY A 70 2.25 -8.59 -1.65
N LYS A 71 2.91 -8.42 -0.49
CA LYS A 71 4.37 -8.14 -0.41
C LYS A 71 5.22 -9.03 -1.31
N LYS A 72 4.99 -10.34 -1.28
CA LYS A 72 5.85 -11.35 -1.92
C LYS A 72 5.62 -11.55 -3.42
N ASN A 73 4.58 -10.96 -4.01
CA ASN A 73 4.28 -11.17 -5.43
C ASN A 73 3.75 -9.91 -6.16
N LYS A 74 3.78 -8.73 -5.51
CA LYS A 74 3.30 -7.48 -6.12
C LYS A 74 4.19 -7.05 -7.29
N TRP A 75 5.49 -7.33 -7.22
CA TRP A 75 6.43 -7.11 -8.33
C TRP A 75 6.06 -7.91 -9.57
N GLU A 76 5.90 -9.22 -9.40
CA GLU A 76 5.56 -10.17 -10.45
C GLU A 76 4.19 -9.85 -11.04
N PHE A 77 3.22 -9.47 -10.20
CA PHE A 77 1.90 -9.04 -10.67
C PHE A 77 1.99 -7.77 -11.53
N PHE A 78 2.78 -6.77 -11.11
CA PHE A 78 2.95 -5.55 -11.91
C PHE A 78 3.69 -5.82 -13.22
N LEU A 79 4.73 -6.66 -13.20
CA LEU A 79 5.43 -7.09 -14.41
C LEU A 79 4.51 -7.86 -15.36
N PHE A 80 3.66 -8.75 -14.82
CA PHE A 80 2.63 -9.44 -15.59
C PHE A 80 1.71 -8.45 -16.31
N LEU A 81 1.23 -7.41 -15.63
CA LEU A 81 0.40 -6.38 -16.26
C LEU A 81 1.12 -5.61 -17.38
N LEU A 82 2.42 -5.29 -17.18
CA LEU A 82 3.23 -4.62 -18.21
C LEU A 82 3.43 -5.51 -19.45
N LEU A 83 3.75 -6.78 -19.21
CA LEU A 83 3.95 -7.76 -20.28
C LEU A 83 2.64 -8.04 -21.03
N GLU A 84 1.50 -8.08 -20.33
CA GLU A 84 0.19 -8.24 -20.94
C GLU A 84 -0.13 -7.06 -21.86
N VAL A 85 0.05 -5.82 -21.39
CA VAL A 85 -0.14 -4.62 -22.23
C VAL A 85 0.76 -4.67 -23.46
N LEU A 86 2.02 -5.05 -23.32
CA LEU A 86 2.96 -5.17 -24.44
C LEU A 86 2.52 -6.28 -25.41
N ALA A 87 2.13 -7.44 -24.90
CA ALA A 87 1.66 -8.56 -25.70
C ALA A 87 0.45 -8.15 -26.55
N MET A 88 -0.55 -7.50 -25.96
CA MET A 88 -1.75 -7.00 -26.65
C MET A 88 -1.42 -5.96 -27.73
N LEU A 89 -0.44 -5.08 -27.49
CA LEU A 89 0.01 -4.13 -28.53
C LEU A 89 0.64 -4.87 -29.72
N ILE A 90 1.45 -5.89 -29.45
CA ILE A 90 2.10 -6.69 -30.48
C ILE A 90 1.06 -7.52 -31.25
N THR A 91 0.18 -8.26 -30.56
CA THR A 91 -0.81 -9.12 -31.19
C THR A 91 -1.86 -8.32 -31.96
N GLY A 92 -2.32 -7.19 -31.43
CA GLY A 92 -3.21 -6.28 -32.13
C GLY A 92 -2.54 -5.65 -33.36
N GLY A 93 -1.28 -5.20 -33.22
CA GLY A 93 -0.50 -4.66 -34.32
C GLY A 93 -0.27 -5.68 -35.46
N VAL A 94 0.10 -6.92 -35.10
CA VAL A 94 0.28 -8.02 -36.06
C VAL A 94 -1.04 -8.36 -36.75
N THR A 95 -2.13 -8.48 -35.99
CA THR A 95 -3.45 -8.78 -36.55
C THR A 95 -3.93 -7.70 -37.50
N LEU A 96 -3.77 -6.42 -37.12
CA LEU A 96 -4.08 -5.29 -37.98
C LEU A 96 -3.24 -5.30 -39.27
N ALA A 97 -1.92 -5.50 -39.15
CA ALA A 97 -1.04 -5.61 -40.31
C ALA A 97 -1.45 -6.75 -41.24
N ARG A 98 -1.90 -7.89 -40.70
CA ARG A 98 -2.38 -9.03 -41.49
C ARG A 98 -3.65 -8.72 -42.29
N VAL A 99 -4.59 -7.99 -41.70
CA VAL A 99 -5.83 -7.55 -42.38
C VAL A 99 -5.54 -6.50 -43.44
N LEU A 100 -4.65 -5.53 -43.15
CA LEU A 100 -4.30 -4.45 -44.07
C LEU A 100 -3.43 -4.91 -45.24
N SER A 101 -2.57 -5.91 -45.04
CA SER A 101 -1.66 -6.46 -46.06
C SER A 101 -2.17 -7.75 -46.69
N ASP A 102 -3.49 -7.95 -46.75
CA ASP A 102 -4.07 -9.09 -47.46
C ASP A 102 -3.96 -8.87 -48.99
N PRO A 103 -3.17 -9.69 -49.72
CA PRO A 103 -2.98 -9.53 -51.16
C PRO A 103 -4.25 -9.85 -51.98
N SER A 104 -5.22 -10.55 -51.39
CA SER A 104 -6.50 -10.85 -52.04
C SER A 104 -7.52 -9.72 -51.90
N ALA A 105 -7.20 -8.68 -51.10
CA ALA A 105 -8.14 -7.63 -50.79
C ALA A 105 -8.33 -6.67 -51.98
N PRO A 106 -9.57 -6.31 -52.34
CA PRO A 106 -9.85 -5.35 -53.41
C PRO A 106 -9.24 -3.96 -53.14
N SER A 107 -8.88 -3.22 -54.20
CA SER A 107 -8.31 -1.87 -54.09
C SER A 107 -9.35 -0.79 -53.74
N SER A 108 -10.62 -0.99 -54.08
CA SER A 108 -11.69 -0.04 -53.74
C SER A 108 -12.09 -0.18 -52.27
N PHE A 109 -12.20 0.93 -51.55
CA PHE A 109 -12.52 0.96 -50.12
C PHE A 109 -13.80 0.18 -49.74
N GLY A 110 -14.88 0.32 -50.51
CA GLY A 110 -16.14 -0.37 -50.23
C GLY A 110 -16.04 -1.89 -50.37
N ALA A 111 -15.42 -2.38 -51.44
CA ALA A 111 -15.22 -3.82 -51.64
C ALA A 111 -14.18 -4.40 -50.65
N TRP A 112 -13.16 -3.62 -50.28
CA TRP A 112 -12.23 -3.97 -49.21
C TRP A 112 -12.95 -4.17 -47.87
N MET A 113 -13.84 -3.25 -47.49
CA MET A 113 -14.60 -3.36 -46.26
C MET A 113 -15.47 -4.63 -46.23
N SER A 114 -16.16 -4.91 -47.32
CA SER A 114 -16.95 -6.15 -47.46
C SER A 114 -16.07 -7.39 -47.39
N HIS A 115 -14.90 -7.38 -48.04
CA HIS A 115 -13.94 -8.49 -48.04
C HIS A 115 -13.39 -8.76 -46.64
N VAL A 116 -13.04 -7.71 -45.89
CA VAL A 116 -12.57 -7.85 -44.50
C VAL A 116 -13.69 -8.38 -43.61
N ALA A 117 -14.90 -7.86 -43.75
CA ALA A 117 -16.06 -8.32 -42.99
C ALA A 117 -16.41 -9.79 -43.25
N SER A 118 -16.17 -10.32 -44.46
CA SER A 118 -16.48 -11.72 -44.79
C SER A 118 -15.32 -12.69 -44.55
N ASN A 119 -14.09 -12.29 -44.87
CA ASN A 119 -12.93 -13.18 -44.89
C ASN A 119 -12.06 -13.09 -43.63
N HIS A 120 -12.19 -12.01 -42.85
CA HIS A 120 -11.39 -11.75 -41.65
C HIS A 120 -12.23 -11.66 -40.37
N VAL A 121 -13.39 -12.33 -40.31
CA VAL A 121 -14.31 -12.31 -39.16
C VAL A 121 -13.59 -12.64 -37.84
N GLY A 122 -12.70 -13.63 -37.84
CA GLY A 122 -11.93 -14.02 -36.67
C GLY A 122 -10.97 -12.93 -36.20
N ALA A 123 -10.27 -12.26 -37.12
CA ALA A 123 -9.38 -11.15 -36.81
C ALA A 123 -10.15 -9.92 -36.29
N LEU A 124 -11.30 -9.60 -36.88
CA LEU A 124 -12.18 -8.53 -36.40
C LEU A 124 -12.71 -8.82 -34.99
N SER A 125 -13.14 -10.06 -34.75
CA SER A 125 -13.62 -10.50 -33.44
C SER A 125 -12.50 -10.44 -32.39
N PHE A 126 -11.30 -10.89 -32.75
CA PHE A 126 -10.11 -10.79 -31.91
C PHE A 126 -9.77 -9.34 -31.56
N LEU A 127 -9.67 -8.46 -32.56
CA LEU A 127 -9.37 -7.03 -32.35
C LEU A 127 -10.42 -6.34 -31.48
N LEU A 128 -11.70 -6.69 -31.61
CA LEU A 128 -12.77 -6.14 -30.78
C LEU A 128 -12.61 -6.55 -29.30
N VAL A 129 -12.42 -7.84 -29.05
CA VAL A 129 -12.22 -8.35 -27.68
C VAL A 129 -10.93 -7.79 -27.08
N GLU A 130 -9.85 -7.79 -27.85
CA GLU A 130 -8.55 -7.26 -27.47
C GLU A 130 -8.64 -5.77 -27.14
N PHE A 131 -9.36 -4.96 -27.93
CA PHE A 131 -9.60 -3.55 -27.64
C PHE A 131 -10.27 -3.37 -26.26
N CYS A 132 -11.37 -4.09 -25.99
CA CYS A 132 -12.06 -3.99 -24.70
C CYS A 132 -11.18 -4.39 -23.50
N LEU A 133 -10.42 -5.47 -23.65
CA LEU A 133 -9.51 -5.94 -22.62
C LEU A 133 -8.31 -5.00 -22.44
N PHE A 134 -7.79 -4.43 -23.53
CA PHE A 134 -6.61 -3.57 -23.52
C PHE A 134 -6.83 -2.33 -22.66
N PHE A 135 -7.94 -1.62 -22.83
CA PHE A 135 -8.23 -0.45 -21.99
C PHE A 135 -8.39 -0.84 -20.53
N SER A 136 -9.05 -1.96 -20.25
CA SER A 136 -9.27 -2.44 -18.89
C SER A 136 -7.94 -2.76 -18.19
N VAL A 137 -7.05 -3.49 -18.86
CA VAL A 137 -5.72 -3.84 -18.35
C VAL A 137 -4.82 -2.60 -18.27
N ALA A 138 -4.80 -1.73 -19.28
CA ALA A 138 -3.99 -0.52 -19.28
C ALA A 138 -4.36 0.43 -18.12
N VAL A 139 -5.65 0.63 -17.86
CA VAL A 139 -6.12 1.42 -16.70
C VAL A 139 -5.69 0.77 -15.39
N LEU A 140 -5.82 -0.55 -15.26
CA LEU A 140 -5.35 -1.28 -14.08
C LEU A 140 -3.83 -1.12 -13.87
N THR A 141 -3.03 -1.19 -14.95
CA THR A 141 -1.58 -0.97 -14.93
C THR A 141 -1.24 0.44 -14.44
N VAL A 142 -1.93 1.47 -14.93
CA VAL A 142 -1.72 2.86 -14.49
C VAL A 142 -2.08 3.04 -13.02
N ILE A 143 -3.18 2.45 -12.56
CA ILE A 143 -3.59 2.50 -11.15
C ILE A 143 -2.52 1.83 -10.27
N GLN A 144 -2.07 0.63 -10.62
CA GLN A 144 -1.02 -0.07 -9.87
C GLN A 144 0.30 0.70 -9.88
N ALA A 145 0.68 1.31 -11.00
CA ALA A 145 1.87 2.18 -11.07
C ALA A 145 1.76 3.40 -10.15
N SER A 146 0.58 4.04 -10.10
CA SER A 146 0.32 5.17 -9.18
C SER A 146 0.35 4.74 -7.71
N GLN A 147 -0.15 3.55 -7.40
CA GLN A 147 -0.11 2.98 -6.05
C GLN A 147 1.33 2.65 -5.62
N ILE A 148 2.13 2.07 -6.52
CA ILE A 148 3.55 1.81 -6.30
C ILE A 148 4.29 3.13 -6.05
N SER A 149 4.06 4.16 -6.87
CA SER A 149 4.74 5.45 -6.72
C SER A 149 4.39 6.20 -5.43
N ARG A 150 3.27 5.84 -4.79
CA ARG A 150 2.82 6.39 -3.50
C ARG A 150 3.00 5.41 -2.34
N ASN A 151 3.61 4.25 -2.58
CA ASN A 151 3.74 3.15 -1.60
C ASN A 151 2.45 2.88 -0.81
N ILE A 152 1.34 2.71 -1.53
CA ILE A 152 0.03 2.39 -0.95
C ILE A 152 -0.57 1.19 -1.66
N THR A 153 -1.25 0.31 -0.93
CA THR A 153 -1.95 -0.85 -1.52
C THR A 153 -3.37 -0.48 -1.96
N THR A 154 -3.93 -1.25 -2.90
CA THR A 154 -5.35 -1.09 -3.30
C THR A 154 -6.29 -1.17 -2.10
N ASN A 155 -6.05 -2.15 -1.22
CA ASN A 155 -6.81 -2.33 0.00
C ASN A 155 -6.71 -1.14 0.97
N GLU A 156 -5.53 -0.56 1.14
CA GLU A 156 -5.33 0.64 1.95
C GLU A 156 -6.08 1.83 1.39
N MET A 157 -6.00 2.05 0.09
CA MET A 157 -6.72 3.12 -0.59
C MET A 157 -8.25 2.95 -0.44
N ALA A 158 -8.76 1.74 -0.65
CA ALA A 158 -10.19 1.43 -0.53
C ALA A 158 -10.72 1.52 0.91
N ASN A 159 -9.85 1.32 1.91
CA ASN A 159 -10.22 1.34 3.33
C ASN A 159 -9.49 2.45 4.10
N ALA A 160 -9.09 3.54 3.44
CA ALA A 160 -8.24 4.57 4.03
C ALA A 160 -8.82 5.13 5.33
N LEU A 161 -10.15 5.33 5.36
CA LEU A 161 -10.86 5.80 6.55
C LEU A 161 -10.86 4.80 7.70
N ARG A 162 -10.59 3.51 7.50
CA ARG A 162 -10.55 2.50 8.58
C ARG A 162 -9.17 2.40 9.23
N TYR A 163 -8.12 2.83 8.54
CA TYR A 163 -6.75 2.73 9.02
C TYR A 163 -6.32 4.01 9.73
N SER A 164 -6.12 3.92 11.05
CA SER A 164 -5.71 5.07 11.87
C SER A 164 -4.35 5.63 11.44
N TYR A 165 -3.41 4.77 11.05
CA TYR A 165 -2.09 5.18 10.55
C TYR A 165 -2.14 5.94 9.22
N LEU A 166 -3.27 5.91 8.50
CA LEU A 166 -3.50 6.71 7.29
C LEU A 166 -4.17 8.07 7.58
N ARG A 167 -4.39 8.41 8.85
CA ARG A 167 -5.00 9.68 9.26
C ARG A 167 -3.96 10.53 9.98
N GLY A 168 -3.68 11.70 9.40
CA GLY A 168 -2.84 12.73 10.02
C GLY A 168 -3.63 13.65 10.96
N PRO A 169 -2.93 14.67 11.53
CA PRO A 169 -3.55 15.70 12.35
C PRO A 169 -4.75 16.35 11.64
N GLY A 170 -5.85 16.56 12.37
CA GLY A 170 -7.08 17.13 11.81
C GLY A 170 -7.86 16.19 10.88
N GLY A 171 -7.58 14.88 10.89
CA GLY A 171 -8.34 13.87 10.13
C GLY A 171 -8.03 13.84 8.64
N ARG A 172 -7.00 14.55 8.18
CA ARG A 172 -6.56 14.55 6.78
C ARG A 172 -5.86 13.24 6.43
N PHE A 173 -5.98 12.80 5.18
CA PHE A 173 -5.25 11.64 4.69
C PHE A 173 -3.74 11.88 4.76
N ARG A 174 -3.00 10.91 5.32
CA ARG A 174 -1.54 10.90 5.39
C ARG A 174 -1.07 9.49 5.06
N ASN A 175 -0.05 9.34 4.21
CA ASN A 175 0.59 8.04 4.02
C ASN A 175 2.00 8.07 4.64
N PRO A 176 2.25 7.41 5.78
CA PRO A 176 3.57 7.38 6.41
C PRO A 176 4.62 6.58 5.62
N TYR A 177 4.20 5.77 4.64
CA TYR A 177 5.07 4.94 3.81
C TYR A 177 5.47 5.62 2.49
N ASP A 178 4.91 6.78 2.17
CA ASP A 178 5.25 7.51 0.96
C ASP A 178 6.56 8.28 1.16
N LEU A 179 7.67 7.72 0.67
CA LEU A 179 9.01 8.33 0.74
C LEU A 179 9.32 9.21 -0.49
N GLY A 180 8.30 9.51 -1.31
CA GLY A 180 8.39 10.21 -2.57
C GLY A 180 8.53 9.26 -3.76
N CYS A 181 7.90 9.66 -4.89
CA CYS A 181 7.78 8.86 -6.12
C CYS A 181 9.09 8.18 -6.55
N ARG A 182 10.21 8.93 -6.64
CA ARG A 182 11.50 8.37 -7.08
C ARG A 182 11.99 7.24 -6.16
N ARG A 183 11.89 7.43 -4.84
CA ARG A 183 12.37 6.45 -3.86
C ARG A 183 11.44 5.24 -3.80
N ASN A 184 10.12 5.45 -3.75
CA ASN A 184 9.15 4.37 -3.75
C ASN A 184 9.26 3.49 -5.00
N CYS A 185 9.38 4.11 -6.19
CA CYS A 185 9.57 3.36 -7.43
C CYS A 185 10.92 2.63 -7.46
N SER A 186 12.01 3.28 -7.04
CA SER A 186 13.34 2.65 -7.03
C SER A 186 13.39 1.46 -6.07
N ASP A 187 12.84 1.60 -4.85
CA ASP A 187 12.78 0.52 -3.87
C ASP A 187 11.97 -0.66 -4.42
N PHE A 188 10.80 -0.40 -5.02
CA PHE A 188 9.98 -1.42 -5.65
C PHE A 188 10.68 -2.12 -6.83
N LEU A 189 11.32 -1.36 -7.73
CA LEU A 189 11.98 -1.89 -8.92
C LEU A 189 13.25 -2.71 -8.60
N VAL A 190 13.98 -2.35 -7.54
CA VAL A 190 15.25 -3.01 -7.19
C VAL A 190 15.05 -4.16 -6.19
N LYS A 191 14.18 -3.98 -5.19
CA LYS A 191 13.98 -4.96 -4.12
C LYS A 191 12.79 -5.90 -4.38
N GLY A 192 11.88 -5.52 -5.29
CA GLY A 192 10.62 -6.24 -5.55
C GLY A 192 9.54 -6.00 -4.49
N TYR A 193 9.90 -5.45 -3.33
CA TYR A 193 8.98 -5.09 -2.26
C TYR A 193 9.52 -3.91 -1.45
N ASN A 194 8.62 -3.14 -0.86
CA ASN A 194 9.00 -2.12 0.12
C ASN A 194 9.04 -2.77 1.50
N GLU A 195 10.09 -2.54 2.27
CA GLU A 195 10.00 -2.76 3.71
C GLU A 195 9.17 -1.63 4.33
N ASP A 196 8.40 -1.94 5.37
CA ASP A 196 7.54 -0.96 6.06
C ASP A 196 8.40 -0.02 6.93
N ILE A 197 9.20 0.81 6.27
CA ILE A 197 9.99 1.86 6.91
C ILE A 197 9.11 3.11 6.97
N GLU A 198 8.66 3.46 8.17
CA GLU A 198 7.86 4.66 8.41
C GLU A 198 8.74 5.92 8.33
N CYS A 199 8.21 6.98 7.71
CA CYS A 199 8.83 8.29 7.77
C CYS A 199 8.43 8.98 9.09
N HIS A 200 9.36 9.04 10.05
CA HIS A 200 9.20 9.82 11.28
C HIS A 200 9.36 11.32 10.96
N GLU A 201 8.51 12.16 11.56
CA GLU A 201 8.44 13.62 11.28
C GLU A 201 9.75 14.38 11.54
N GLU A 202 10.68 13.81 12.31
CA GLU A 202 11.97 14.44 12.63
C GLU A 202 12.85 14.63 11.37
N ASP A 203 12.76 13.73 10.38
CA ASP A 203 13.55 13.78 9.14
C ASP A 203 12.98 14.76 8.09
N ALA A 204 11.69 15.10 8.16
CA ALA A 204 11.07 16.04 7.22
C ALA A 204 11.47 17.49 7.50
N THR A 205 11.85 17.80 8.73
CA THR A 205 12.22 19.14 9.19
C THR A 205 13.67 19.52 8.84
N GLN A 206 14.47 18.58 8.30
CA GLN A 206 15.88 18.78 7.96
C GLN A 206 16.17 18.95 6.45
N ARG A 207 15.16 19.01 5.58
CA ARG A 207 15.39 19.46 4.20
C ARG A 207 15.55 20.97 4.16
N PRO A 208 16.71 21.52 3.74
CA PRO A 208 16.78 22.93 3.41
C PRO A 208 16.09 23.11 2.05
N GLU A 209 14.91 23.72 2.07
CA GLU A 209 14.39 24.40 0.89
C GLU A 209 15.32 25.61 0.62
N GLY A 210 16.09 25.54 -0.45
CA GLY A 210 16.95 26.66 -0.85
C GLY A 210 18.00 26.25 -1.85
N ILE A 211 17.77 26.61 -3.10
CA ILE A 211 18.83 26.77 -4.10
C ILE A 211 19.82 27.79 -3.51
N SER A 212 20.95 27.33 -2.99
CA SER A 212 22.06 28.19 -2.60
C SER A 212 23.25 27.89 -3.51
N MET A 213 23.65 28.92 -4.24
CA MET A 213 24.72 28.90 -5.23
C MET A 213 26.03 28.44 -4.60
N MET A 214 26.75 27.54 -5.28
CA MET A 214 28.14 27.21 -4.96
C MET A 214 28.99 28.49 -4.97
N GLN A 215 29.32 29.02 -3.80
CA GLN A 215 30.42 29.97 -3.66
C GLN A 215 31.72 29.16 -3.53
N MET A 216 32.49 29.13 -4.61
CA MET A 216 33.90 28.76 -4.57
C MET A 216 34.64 29.81 -3.72
N GLN A 217 35.02 29.44 -2.50
CA GLN A 217 35.93 30.24 -1.70
C GLN A 217 37.36 29.95 -2.17
N ARG A 218 37.92 30.94 -2.87
CA ARG A 218 39.30 30.99 -3.35
C ARG A 218 40.22 31.11 -2.14
N ASN A 219 41.10 30.12 -1.93
CA ASN A 219 42.08 30.11 -0.85
C ASN A 219 43.37 30.83 -1.32
N PRO A 220 43.83 31.92 -0.67
CA PRO A 220 45.17 32.43 -0.88
C PRO A 220 46.05 32.16 0.34
N ASN A 221 47.28 31.73 0.03
CA ASN A 221 48.49 31.76 0.86
C ASN A 221 48.73 30.65 1.90
N LEU A 222 49.64 29.77 1.47
CA LEU A 222 50.81 29.31 2.22
C LEU A 222 51.22 30.26 3.36
N GLN A 223 51.42 29.70 4.56
CA GLN A 223 52.73 29.77 5.22
C GLN A 223 52.91 28.72 6.32
N ASN A 224 54.17 28.34 6.42
CA ASN A 224 54.82 27.27 7.16
C ASN A 224 55.23 27.76 8.57
N GLY A 225 55.37 26.87 9.55
CA GLY A 225 56.32 27.06 10.65
C GLY A 225 55.80 27.06 12.09
N ASN A 226 56.08 25.96 12.79
CA ASN A 226 56.55 25.77 14.19
C ASN A 226 56.28 26.82 15.29
N GLY A 227 55.83 26.31 16.45
CA GLY A 227 56.01 26.95 17.76
C GLY A 227 55.39 26.17 18.92
N HIS A 228 56.23 25.53 19.74
CA HIS A 228 55.89 24.91 21.04
C HIS A 228 55.82 25.96 22.17
N VAL A 229 55.35 25.51 23.37
CA VAL A 229 55.38 26.12 24.74
C VAL A 229 54.02 26.75 25.15
N ALA A 230 53.43 26.61 26.34
CA ALA A 230 53.49 25.68 27.48
C ALA A 230 52.37 26.09 28.50
N ILE A 231 51.92 25.13 29.31
CA ILE A 231 51.42 25.22 30.71
C ILE A 231 50.12 26.02 31.03
N ASP A 232 49.08 25.21 31.32
CA ASP A 232 48.25 25.11 32.55
C ASP A 232 47.66 26.37 33.25
N VAL A 233 46.41 26.21 33.73
CA VAL A 233 45.86 26.57 35.07
C VAL A 233 44.31 26.60 35.02
N ASN A 234 43.68 25.66 35.71
CA ASN A 234 42.29 25.68 36.21
C ASN A 234 42.22 26.62 37.46
N PRO A 235 41.10 27.21 37.93
CA PRO A 235 39.92 26.43 38.35
C PRO A 235 38.52 27.14 38.37
N THR A 236 37.49 26.30 38.47
CA THR A 236 36.17 26.45 39.15
C THR A 236 35.55 27.84 39.41
N HIS A 237 34.28 28.03 39.03
CA HIS A 237 33.25 28.48 39.99
C HIS A 237 31.81 28.14 39.55
N ASN A 238 31.05 27.76 40.58
CA ASN A 238 29.64 27.38 40.62
C ASN A 238 28.76 28.66 40.68
N SER A 239 27.57 28.68 40.07
CA SER A 239 26.42 29.44 40.60
C SER A 239 25.09 29.15 39.88
N GLN A 240 24.10 28.89 40.72
CA GLN A 240 22.67 28.77 40.45
C GLN A 240 22.05 30.12 40.07
N SER A 241 20.90 30.12 39.39
CA SER A 241 19.62 30.72 39.86
C SER A 241 18.65 31.07 38.70
N ALA A 242 17.46 30.49 38.80
CA ALA A 242 16.12 31.05 38.58
C ALA A 242 15.87 32.08 37.47
N HIS A 243 14.83 31.83 36.64
CA HIS A 243 13.77 32.82 36.43
C HIS A 243 12.42 32.14 36.12
N VAL A 244 11.44 32.50 36.93
CA VAL A 244 9.98 32.32 36.78
C VAL A 244 9.46 33.39 35.83
N HIS A 245 8.50 33.09 34.95
CA HIS A 245 7.35 33.96 34.67
C HIS A 245 6.24 33.20 33.94
N SER A 246 5.08 33.14 34.59
CA SER A 246 3.78 32.76 34.04
C SER A 246 3.19 33.91 33.21
N ALA A 247 2.36 33.60 32.21
CA ALA A 247 1.22 34.44 31.82
C ALA A 247 0.15 33.62 31.09
N ASN A 248 -1.09 33.93 31.46
CA ASN A 248 -2.36 33.30 31.15
C ASN A 248 -3.05 33.87 29.89
N CYS A 249 -4.17 33.22 29.53
CA CYS A 249 -5.36 33.73 28.82
C CYS A 249 -5.33 33.66 27.28
N SER A 250 -6.41 33.33 26.56
CA SER A 250 -7.82 33.06 26.93
C SER A 250 -8.59 32.51 25.72
N HIS A 251 -9.69 31.81 26.02
CA HIS A 251 -10.67 31.22 25.10
C HIS A 251 -11.37 32.23 24.16
N SER A 252 -11.79 31.73 22.99
CA SER A 252 -12.93 32.26 22.24
C SER A 252 -13.73 31.12 21.63
N HIS A 253 -14.98 30.99 22.06
CA HIS A 253 -16.03 30.17 21.45
C HIS A 253 -16.46 30.78 20.11
N ASN A 254 -16.72 29.95 19.09
CA ASN A 254 -17.77 30.28 18.14
C ASN A 254 -18.46 29.01 17.61
N SER A 255 -19.79 29.01 17.77
CA SER A 255 -20.73 27.99 17.32
C SER A 255 -21.21 28.30 15.90
N LYS A 256 -21.35 27.28 15.02
CA LYS A 256 -22.57 27.12 14.17
C LYS A 256 -22.60 25.84 13.32
N SER A 257 -23.80 25.25 13.39
CA SER A 257 -24.57 24.44 12.41
C SER A 257 -24.00 23.16 11.80
N LYS A 258 -24.64 22.06 12.24
CA LYS A 258 -24.92 20.81 11.52
C LYS A 258 -25.41 21.03 10.09
N SER A 259 -24.89 20.22 9.17
CA SER A 259 -25.64 19.69 8.04
C SER A 259 -25.21 18.23 7.82
N ASP A 260 -26.20 17.34 7.89
CA ASP A 260 -26.05 15.90 7.68
C ASP A 260 -25.89 15.63 6.18
N ASN A 261 -24.77 15.04 5.78
CA ASN A 261 -24.59 14.48 4.44
C ASN A 261 -24.19 13.00 4.58
N VAL A 262 -25.14 12.14 4.23
CA VAL A 262 -24.99 10.69 4.06
C VAL A 262 -24.16 10.42 2.80
N PRO A 263 -23.09 9.60 2.84
CA PRO A 263 -22.49 9.10 1.61
C PRO A 263 -23.18 7.81 1.15
N LEU A 264 -23.72 7.85 -0.07
CA LEU A 264 -24.19 6.71 -0.84
C LEU A 264 -23.07 5.67 -1.01
N GLY A 265 -23.21 4.54 -0.31
CA GLY A 265 -22.37 3.36 -0.53
C GLY A 265 -22.88 2.55 -1.73
N LEU A 266 -22.05 2.43 -2.77
CA LEU A 266 -22.20 1.41 -3.81
C LEU A 266 -21.76 0.06 -3.24
N GLY A 267 -22.68 -0.61 -2.53
CA GLY A 267 -22.51 -1.97 -2.05
C GLY A 267 -23.17 -2.96 -3.01
N PHE A 268 -22.38 -3.63 -3.84
CA PHE A 268 -22.79 -4.91 -4.45
C PHE A 268 -22.73 -6.00 -3.36
N GLY A 269 -23.79 -6.08 -2.57
CA GLY A 269 -23.99 -7.13 -1.58
C GLY A 269 -24.63 -8.36 -2.23
N LEU A 270 -23.82 -9.36 -2.56
CA LEU A 270 -24.31 -10.72 -2.78
C LEU A 270 -24.60 -11.34 -1.41
N SER A 271 -25.84 -11.22 -0.95
CA SER A 271 -26.35 -11.91 0.23
C SER A 271 -26.57 -13.38 -0.12
N ARG A 272 -25.81 -14.29 0.50
CA ARG A 272 -26.12 -15.73 0.54
C ARG A 272 -26.45 -16.11 1.98
N ASN A 273 -27.73 -16.38 2.21
CA ASN A 273 -28.29 -17.00 3.40
C ASN A 273 -27.91 -18.50 3.42
N PRO A 274 -27.50 -19.08 4.56
CA PRO A 274 -27.61 -20.51 4.77
C PRO A 274 -28.79 -20.80 5.71
N THR A 275 -29.89 -21.28 5.15
CA THR A 275 -30.94 -21.96 5.92
C THR A 275 -30.41 -23.31 6.40
N ARG A 276 -30.34 -23.49 7.72
CA ARG A 276 -30.07 -24.79 8.37
C ARG A 276 -31.40 -25.32 8.90
N PRO A 277 -31.86 -26.54 8.56
CA PRO A 277 -33.06 -27.10 9.18
C PRO A 277 -32.70 -27.64 10.56
N VAL A 278 -33.52 -27.25 11.53
CA VAL A 278 -33.58 -27.83 12.88
C VAL A 278 -34.40 -29.12 12.79
N VAL A 279 -33.83 -30.24 13.21
CA VAL A 279 -34.57 -31.48 13.48
C VAL A 279 -34.28 -31.89 14.93
N SER A 280 -35.35 -31.98 15.71
CA SER A 280 -35.49 -32.70 17.00
C SER A 280 -36.99 -32.91 17.17
N PRO A 281 -37.46 -33.94 17.89
CA PRO A 281 -36.75 -34.80 18.84
C PRO A 281 -36.32 -36.16 18.29
#